data_AF-A0A3A8IND9-F1
#
_entry.id   AF-A0A3A8IND9-F1
#
_cell.length_a   1.000
_cell.length_b   1.000
_cell.length_c   1.000
_cell.angle_alpha   90.00
_cell.angle_beta   90.00
_cell.angle_gamma   90.00
#
_symmetry.space_group_name_H-M   'P 1'
#
loop_
_entity.id
_entity.type
_entity.pdbx_description
1 polymer ?
#
loop_
_entity_poly.entity_id
_entity_poly.type
_entity_poly.pdbx_seq_one_letter_code
_entity_poly.pdbx_strand_id
1 'polypeptide(L)'
;MPERVLTRRRVLLGAAALATSACDSQRPRAGFLGVMDRFNERAQSALFHPQRLAPEEPAEQLTPPGDFPHYFISETVPLAPADWRLEVEGLVARPRAFTLEELRRLPRTDYRIRHHCVEGWSAVASWHGVAIRDLAEAVGADPRAGFVEFRSFDQGYYSSWDAPSALHPQTMLAYGMNGAPLIPGHGAPLRLYSGVKLGYKMVKYLTTVRFLPEATGGTWEDRGYEWFAGV
;
A
#
# COMPACT_ATOMS: atom_id res chain seq x y z
N MET A 1 -4.98 7.51 -47.95
CA MET A 1 -4.42 7.27 -46.60
C MET A 1 -2.99 6.76 -46.77
N PRO A 2 -1.94 7.46 -46.31
CA PRO A 2 -0.59 6.90 -46.34
C PRO A 2 -0.30 6.20 -45.01
N GLU A 3 -0.09 4.89 -45.07
CA GLU A 3 0.48 4.08 -43.99
C GLU A 3 1.88 4.62 -43.64
N ARG A 4 2.05 5.06 -42.39
CA ARG A 4 3.37 5.41 -41.87
C ARG A 4 4.10 4.12 -41.50
N VAL A 5 4.90 3.61 -42.43
CA VAL A 5 5.86 2.52 -42.18
C VAL A 5 6.94 3.04 -41.22
N LEU A 6 6.82 2.66 -39.94
CA LEU A 6 7.86 2.85 -38.93
C LEU A 6 9.06 1.96 -39.27
N THR A 7 10.05 2.53 -39.93
CA THR A 7 11.29 1.84 -40.32
C THR A 7 12.15 1.59 -39.08
N ARG A 8 12.61 0.33 -38.89
CA ARG A 8 13.48 -0.15 -37.78
C ARG A 8 14.65 0.79 -37.42
N ARG A 9 15.18 1.55 -38.38
CA ARG A 9 16.25 2.54 -38.16
C ARG A 9 15.85 3.70 -37.23
N ARG A 10 14.58 4.12 -37.22
CA ARG A 10 14.11 5.20 -36.33
C ARG A 10 13.93 4.72 -34.89
N VAL A 11 13.64 3.44 -34.68
CA VAL A 11 13.58 2.82 -33.34
C VAL A 11 14.99 2.74 -32.72
N LEU A 12 15.99 2.36 -33.51
CA LEU A 12 17.38 2.23 -33.04
C LEU A 12 18.04 3.59 -32.71
N LEU A 13 17.73 4.65 -33.45
CA LEU A 13 18.23 6.00 -33.14
C LEU A 13 17.58 6.63 -31.90
N GLY A 14 16.33 6.25 -31.57
CA GLY A 14 15.68 6.66 -30.32
C GLY A 14 16.27 5.96 -29.08
N ALA A 15 16.68 4.70 -29.22
CA ALA A 15 17.29 3.93 -28.13
C ALA A 15 18.71 4.41 -27.77
N ALA A 16 19.51 4.86 -28.74
CA ALA A 16 20.89 5.28 -28.51
C ALA A 16 21.02 6.61 -27.72
N ALA A 17 20.03 7.50 -27.82
CA ALA A 17 20.02 8.76 -27.07
C ALA A 17 19.65 8.60 -25.59
N LEU A 18 19.13 7.43 -25.19
CA LEU A 18 18.72 7.14 -23.80
C LEU A 18 19.85 6.56 -22.95
N ALA A 19 20.97 6.13 -23.56
CA ALA A 19 22.05 5.44 -22.87
C ALA A 19 23.06 6.36 -22.18
N THR A 20 23.10 7.66 -22.48
CA THR A 20 24.17 8.56 -22.00
C THR A 20 23.84 9.29 -20.69
N SER A 21 22.66 9.08 -20.11
CA SER A 21 22.26 9.65 -18.80
C SER A 21 21.93 8.59 -17.74
N ALA A 22 22.34 7.33 -17.99
CA ALA A 22 21.98 6.17 -17.18
C ALA A 22 22.80 6.01 -15.87
N CYS A 23 23.74 6.91 -15.58
CA CYS A 23 24.61 6.80 -14.41
C CYS A 23 24.44 7.98 -13.46
N ASP A 24 23.24 8.14 -12.90
CA ASP A 24 23.10 8.88 -11.65
C ASP A 24 22.28 8.06 -10.65
N SER A 25 22.96 7.13 -9.97
CA SER A 25 22.38 6.29 -8.92
C SER A 25 22.00 7.08 -7.66
N GLN A 26 22.37 8.37 -7.57
CA GLN A 26 22.02 9.22 -6.43
C GLN A 26 20.63 9.87 -6.58
N ARG A 27 20.02 9.81 -7.76
CA ARG A 27 18.66 10.32 -8.02
C ARG A 27 17.83 9.31 -8.82
N PRO A 28 17.38 8.20 -8.20
CA PRO A 28 16.71 7.10 -8.91
C PRO A 28 15.45 7.51 -9.70
N ARG A 29 14.82 8.65 -9.35
CA ARG A 29 13.65 9.21 -10.05
C ARG A 29 13.96 10.33 -11.07
N ALA A 30 15.22 10.72 -11.22
CA ALA A 30 15.63 11.68 -12.24
C ALA A 30 16.15 10.98 -13.50
N GLY A 31 16.18 11.68 -14.63
CA GLY A 31 16.76 11.16 -15.88
C GLY A 31 16.01 9.95 -16.44
N PHE A 32 16.76 9.04 -17.09
CA PHE A 32 16.21 7.88 -17.80
C PHE A 32 15.51 6.87 -16.88
N LEU A 33 16.07 6.60 -15.70
CA LEU A 33 15.50 5.66 -14.74
C LEU A 33 14.10 6.12 -14.29
N GLY A 34 13.93 7.41 -13.99
CA GLY A 34 12.62 7.96 -13.69
C GLY A 34 11.61 7.89 -14.85
N VAL A 35 12.07 7.91 -16.11
CA VAL A 35 11.18 7.70 -17.27
C VAL A 35 10.69 6.26 -17.33
N MET A 36 11.59 5.29 -17.13
CA MET A 36 11.25 3.87 -17.11
C MET A 36 10.35 3.51 -15.92
N ASP A 37 10.62 4.08 -14.73
CA ASP A 37 9.79 3.92 -13.53
C ASP A 37 8.35 4.37 -13.80
N ARG A 38 8.16 5.59 -14.31
CA ARG A 38 6.82 6.10 -14.69
C ARG A 38 6.14 5.27 -15.77
N PHE A 39 6.89 4.70 -16.71
CA PHE A 39 6.34 3.80 -17.72
C PHE A 39 5.84 2.50 -17.07
N ASN A 40 6.66 1.92 -16.19
CA ASN A 40 6.33 0.72 -15.46
C ASN A 40 5.12 0.91 -14.54
N GLU A 41 5.07 2.01 -13.77
CA GLU A 41 3.91 2.39 -12.97
C GLU A 41 2.62 2.49 -13.80
N ARG A 42 2.68 3.13 -14.97
CA ARG A 42 1.53 3.24 -15.88
C ARG A 42 1.10 1.88 -16.44
N ALA A 43 2.06 1.04 -16.81
CA ALA A 43 1.77 -0.29 -17.31
C ALA A 43 1.11 -1.16 -16.23
N GLN A 44 1.64 -1.16 -15.01
CA GLN A 44 1.06 -1.90 -13.88
C GLN A 44 -0.31 -1.37 -13.49
N SER A 45 -0.48 -0.05 -13.42
CA SER A 45 -1.79 0.57 -13.14
C SER A 45 -2.83 0.24 -14.22
N ALA A 46 -2.42 0.12 -15.49
CA ALA A 46 -3.31 -0.29 -16.58
C ALA A 46 -3.69 -1.78 -16.53
N LEU A 47 -2.82 -2.64 -15.98
CA LEU A 47 -3.09 -4.07 -15.79
C LEU A 47 -3.92 -4.34 -14.51
N PHE A 48 -3.88 -3.43 -13.55
CA PHE A 48 -4.61 -3.54 -12.30
C PHE A 48 -6.13 -3.48 -12.54
N HIS A 49 -6.85 -4.44 -11.95
CA HIS A 49 -8.30 -4.50 -12.04
C HIS A 49 -8.89 -4.25 -10.64
N PRO A 50 -9.57 -3.11 -10.37
CA PRO A 50 -10.01 -2.72 -9.03
C PRO A 50 -11.00 -3.65 -8.34
N GLN A 51 -11.54 -4.65 -9.04
CA GLN A 51 -12.46 -5.64 -8.51
C GLN A 51 -11.91 -7.08 -8.58
N ARG A 52 -10.69 -7.28 -9.09
CA ARG A 52 -10.11 -8.63 -9.15
C ARG A 52 -9.51 -8.95 -7.78
N LEU A 53 -10.11 -9.92 -7.11
CA LEU A 53 -9.64 -10.36 -5.80
C LEU A 53 -8.41 -11.25 -5.93
N ALA A 54 -7.44 -11.06 -5.03
CA ALA A 54 -6.43 -12.05 -4.74
C ALA A 54 -7.11 -13.35 -4.26
N PRO A 55 -6.66 -14.53 -4.70
CA PRO A 55 -7.25 -15.80 -4.29
C PRO A 55 -7.25 -15.94 -2.77
N GLU A 56 -8.38 -16.40 -2.23
CA GLU A 56 -8.38 -16.86 -0.85
C GLU A 56 -7.69 -18.23 -0.77
N GLU A 57 -6.75 -18.34 0.15
CA GLU A 57 -6.00 -19.57 0.37
C GLU A 57 -6.90 -20.59 1.12
N PRO A 58 -6.52 -21.86 1.28
CA PRO A 58 -7.19 -22.85 2.16
C PRO A 58 -6.48 -22.96 3.54
N ALA A 59 -7.22 -23.27 4.62
CA ALA A 59 -6.77 -23.04 6.01
C ALA A 59 -5.49 -23.81 6.36
N GLU A 60 -5.27 -24.92 5.67
CA GLU A 60 -4.10 -25.79 5.75
C GLU A 60 -2.82 -25.11 5.27
N GLN A 61 -2.94 -24.04 4.48
CA GLN A 61 -1.80 -23.25 4.01
C GLN A 61 -1.41 -22.11 4.96
N LEU A 62 -2.11 -21.93 6.09
CA LEU A 62 -1.72 -20.93 7.08
C LEU A 62 -0.26 -21.12 7.49
N THR A 63 0.49 -20.01 7.47
CA THR A 63 1.86 -20.00 7.98
C THR A 63 1.84 -20.39 9.47
N PRO A 64 2.71 -21.32 9.91
CA PRO A 64 2.75 -21.73 11.30
C PRO A 64 2.91 -20.55 12.27
N PRO A 65 2.33 -20.63 13.47
CA PRO A 65 2.50 -19.58 14.48
C PRO A 65 3.99 -19.30 14.76
N GLY A 66 4.39 -18.03 14.65
CA GLY A 66 5.78 -17.60 14.84
C GLY A 66 6.60 -17.48 13.55
N ASP A 67 6.17 -18.12 12.46
CA ASP A 67 6.90 -18.11 11.20
C ASP A 67 6.52 -16.92 10.30
N PHE A 68 5.43 -16.20 10.61
CA PHE A 68 5.08 -14.96 9.92
C PHE A 68 6.06 -13.85 10.33
N PRO A 69 6.86 -13.27 9.42
CA PRO A 69 7.94 -12.36 9.82
C PRO A 69 7.46 -11.08 10.52
N HIS A 70 8.23 -10.66 11.52
CA HIS A 70 8.06 -9.38 12.21
C HIS A 70 9.06 -8.37 11.64
N TYR A 71 8.58 -7.19 11.27
CA TYR A 71 9.39 -6.12 10.71
C TYR A 71 8.80 -4.76 11.09
N PHE A 72 9.67 -3.82 11.47
CA PHE A 72 9.34 -2.46 11.90
C PHE A 72 10.59 -1.59 11.71
N ILE A 73 10.43 -0.26 11.67
CA ILE A 73 11.54 0.67 11.39
C ILE A 73 12.38 0.91 12.65
N SER A 74 11.73 1.00 13.81
CA SER A 74 12.42 1.16 15.10
C SER A 74 13.35 -0.02 15.41
N GLU A 75 14.32 0.20 16.30
CA GLU A 75 15.21 -0.87 16.78
C GLU A 75 14.50 -1.86 17.70
N THR A 76 13.44 -1.40 18.37
CA THR A 76 12.61 -2.18 19.29
C THR A 76 11.16 -2.19 18.81
N VAL A 77 10.40 -3.19 19.27
CA VAL A 77 8.99 -3.34 18.89
C VAL A 77 8.20 -2.10 19.32
N PRO A 78 7.61 -1.33 18.38
CA PRO A 78 6.80 -0.17 18.72
C PRO A 78 5.56 -0.56 19.53
N LEU A 79 5.30 0.19 20.59
CA LEU A 79 4.12 0.04 21.44
C LEU A 79 3.25 1.27 21.30
N ALA A 80 1.96 1.07 21.02
CA ALA A 80 1.03 2.19 20.94
C ALA A 80 0.81 2.84 22.32
N PRO A 81 0.62 4.16 22.36
CA PRO A 81 0.26 4.85 23.58
C PRO A 81 -1.14 4.43 24.06
N ALA A 82 -1.41 4.59 25.35
CA ALA A 82 -2.67 4.15 25.97
C ALA A 82 -3.90 4.87 25.39
N ASP A 83 -3.72 6.11 24.93
CA ASP A 83 -4.73 6.99 24.34
C ASP A 83 -4.69 6.99 22.80
N TRP A 84 -4.13 5.94 22.19
CA TRP A 84 -4.02 5.81 20.73
C TRP A 84 -5.36 6.03 20.04
N ARG A 85 -5.31 6.77 18.92
CA ARG A 85 -6.42 7.01 18.00
C ARG A 85 -5.92 7.02 16.57
N LEU A 86 -6.83 6.69 15.65
CA LEU A 86 -6.63 6.86 14.22
C LEU A 86 -7.27 8.17 13.77
N GLU A 87 -6.45 9.13 13.34
CA GLU A 87 -6.93 10.35 12.70
C GLU A 87 -7.33 10.10 11.25
N VAL A 88 -8.50 10.58 10.83
CA VAL A 88 -8.94 10.54 9.43
C VAL A 88 -9.21 11.96 8.96
N GLU A 89 -8.45 12.42 7.97
CA GLU A 89 -8.43 13.82 7.54
C GLU A 89 -8.23 13.98 6.02
N GLY A 90 -8.03 15.23 5.57
CA GLY A 90 -7.90 15.58 4.16
C GLY A 90 -9.26 15.86 3.52
N LEU A 91 -9.46 15.36 2.30
CA LEU A 91 -10.68 15.51 1.51
C LEU A 91 -11.81 14.60 2.02
N VAL A 92 -12.33 14.92 3.20
CA VAL A 92 -13.43 14.20 3.86
C VAL A 92 -14.45 15.19 4.42
N ALA A 93 -15.73 14.82 4.41
CA ALA A 93 -16.80 15.66 4.96
C ALA A 93 -16.79 15.71 6.49
N ARG A 94 -16.33 14.63 7.14
CA ARG A 94 -16.35 14.46 8.60
C ARG A 94 -14.97 14.04 9.10
N PRO A 95 -13.96 14.94 9.12
CA PRO A 95 -12.65 14.63 9.68
C PRO A 95 -12.79 14.34 11.17
N ARG A 96 -12.18 13.25 11.63
CA ARG A 96 -12.26 12.84 13.04
C ARG A 96 -11.22 11.79 13.41
N ALA A 97 -11.00 11.67 14.71
CA ALA A 97 -10.29 10.57 15.33
C ALA A 97 -11.23 9.38 15.61
N PHE A 98 -10.75 8.16 15.40
CA PHE A 98 -11.39 6.92 15.80
C PHE A 98 -10.59 6.21 16.88
N THR A 99 -11.28 5.75 17.92
CA THR A 99 -10.76 4.71 18.81
C THR A 99 -10.80 3.34 18.12
N LEU A 100 -10.04 2.37 18.64
CA LEU A 100 -10.09 1.00 18.12
C LEU A 100 -11.48 0.37 18.26
N GLU A 101 -12.20 0.71 19.33
CA GLU A 101 -13.57 0.23 19.55
C GLU A 101 -14.54 0.80 18.51
N GLU A 102 -14.44 2.08 18.17
CA GLU A 102 -15.27 2.70 17.13
C GLU A 102 -15.00 2.09 15.75
N LEU A 103 -13.73 1.79 15.42
CA LEU A 103 -13.40 1.07 14.18
C LEU A 103 -14.05 -0.31 14.15
N ARG A 104 -14.05 -1.04 15.27
CA ARG A 104 -14.71 -2.37 15.37
C ARG A 104 -16.23 -2.33 15.21
N ARG A 105 -16.86 -1.15 15.29
CA ARG A 105 -18.31 -0.97 15.04
C ARG A 105 -18.63 -0.73 13.55
N LEU A 106 -17.63 -0.46 12.71
CA LEU A 106 -17.79 -0.40 11.26
C LEU A 106 -17.93 -1.83 10.69
N PRO A 107 -18.42 -1.99 9.44
CA PRO A 107 -18.51 -3.29 8.81
C PRO A 107 -17.19 -4.06 8.86
N ARG A 108 -17.26 -5.28 9.39
CA ARG A 108 -16.10 -6.16 9.51
C ARG A 108 -15.82 -6.81 8.16
N THR A 109 -14.55 -6.75 7.73
CA THR A 109 -14.02 -7.48 6.58
C THR A 109 -13.07 -8.56 7.07
N ASP A 110 -13.18 -9.76 6.52
CA ASP A 110 -12.33 -10.91 6.81
C ASP A 110 -11.88 -11.54 5.48
N TYR A 111 -10.61 -11.88 5.38
CA TYR A 111 -10.11 -12.70 4.27
C TYR A 111 -8.82 -13.41 4.66
N ARG A 112 -8.48 -14.48 3.92
CA ARG A 112 -7.23 -15.21 4.09
C ARG A 112 -6.47 -15.30 2.79
N ILE A 113 -5.36 -14.57 2.73
CA ILE A 113 -4.60 -14.37 1.50
C ILE A 113 -3.10 -14.56 1.74
N ARG A 114 -2.37 -14.69 0.63
CA ARG A 114 -0.92 -14.71 0.62
C ARG A 114 -0.35 -13.30 0.67
N HIS A 115 0.54 -13.09 1.63
CA HIS A 115 1.42 -11.93 1.72
C HIS A 115 2.64 -12.14 0.83
N HIS A 116 2.99 -11.12 0.04
CA HIS A 116 4.19 -11.12 -0.79
C HIS A 116 5.15 -10.03 -0.32
N CYS A 117 6.36 -10.42 0.08
CA CYS A 117 7.41 -9.47 0.44
C CYS A 117 8.35 -9.23 -0.75
N VAL A 118 8.84 -8.00 -0.85
CA VAL A 118 9.87 -7.61 -1.82
C VAL A 118 11.19 -8.37 -1.62
N GLU A 119 11.43 -8.91 -0.41
CA GLU A 119 12.61 -9.70 -0.06
C GLU A 119 12.54 -11.16 -0.55
N GLY A 120 11.50 -11.53 -1.33
CA GLY A 120 11.41 -12.83 -1.99
C GLY A 120 10.75 -13.94 -1.17
N TRP A 121 10.20 -13.64 0.00
CA TRP A 121 9.43 -14.58 0.81
C TRP A 121 7.92 -14.30 0.72
N SER A 122 7.11 -15.29 1.09
CA SER A 122 5.65 -15.18 1.16
C SER A 122 5.09 -15.95 2.34
N ALA A 123 3.97 -15.49 2.89
CA ALA A 123 3.33 -16.08 4.06
C ALA A 123 1.81 -15.98 3.95
N VAL A 124 1.06 -16.95 4.45
CA VAL A 124 -0.41 -16.96 4.40
C VAL A 124 -0.96 -16.71 5.79
N ALA A 125 -1.85 -15.75 5.91
CA ALA A 125 -2.54 -15.45 7.16
C ALA A 125 -3.98 -14.99 6.89
N SER A 126 -4.85 -15.22 7.87
CA SER A 126 -6.17 -14.59 7.87
C SER A 126 -6.10 -13.26 8.59
N TRP A 127 -6.82 -12.28 8.06
CA TRP A 127 -6.81 -10.92 8.56
C TRP A 127 -8.24 -10.45 8.70
N HIS A 128 -8.48 -9.61 9.70
CA HIS A 128 -9.78 -9.01 9.90
C HIS A 128 -9.69 -7.59 10.43
N GLY A 129 -10.63 -6.76 9.96
CA GLY A 129 -10.54 -5.33 10.07
C GLY A 129 -11.74 -4.60 9.49
N VAL A 130 -11.51 -3.35 9.08
CA VAL A 130 -12.48 -2.51 8.35
C VAL A 130 -11.91 -2.20 6.97
N ALA A 131 -12.69 -2.42 5.90
CA ALA A 131 -12.23 -2.04 4.56
C ALA A 131 -12.07 -0.51 4.46
N ILE A 132 -11.08 -0.04 3.71
CA ILE A 132 -10.85 1.40 3.55
C ILE A 132 -12.06 2.09 2.91
N ARG A 133 -12.76 1.40 2.01
CA ARG A 133 -14.00 1.92 1.40
C ARG A 133 -15.09 2.19 2.46
N ASP A 134 -15.24 1.30 3.45
CA ASP A 134 -16.27 1.45 4.47
C ASP A 134 -15.89 2.59 5.43
N LEU A 135 -14.59 2.76 5.71
CA LEU A 135 -14.09 3.95 6.41
C LEU A 135 -14.34 5.23 5.62
N ALA A 136 -14.05 5.23 4.31
CA ALA A 136 -14.23 6.35 3.41
C ALA A 136 -15.70 6.79 3.36
N GLU A 137 -16.63 5.84 3.29
CA GLU A 137 -18.07 6.10 3.39
C GLU A 137 -18.45 6.71 4.74
N ALA A 138 -17.93 6.15 5.85
CA ALA A 138 -18.23 6.65 7.20
C ALA A 138 -17.82 8.11 7.40
N VAL A 139 -16.67 8.53 6.84
CA VAL A 139 -16.18 9.92 6.93
C VAL A 139 -16.66 10.82 5.78
N GLY A 140 -17.31 10.24 4.76
CA GLY A 140 -17.74 10.96 3.57
C GLY A 140 -16.55 11.47 2.76
N ALA A 141 -15.66 10.57 2.34
CA ALA A 141 -14.52 10.91 1.49
C ALA A 141 -14.98 11.51 0.15
N ASP A 142 -14.31 12.58 -0.26
CA ASP A 142 -14.60 13.26 -1.52
C ASP A 142 -14.13 12.40 -2.70
N PRO A 143 -14.94 12.18 -3.75
CA PRO A 143 -14.52 11.47 -4.96
C PRO A 143 -13.32 12.11 -5.68
N ARG A 144 -13.00 13.39 -5.40
CA ARG A 144 -11.79 14.07 -5.89
C ARG A 144 -10.51 13.63 -5.18
N ALA A 145 -10.60 12.84 -4.11
CA ALA A 145 -9.44 12.22 -3.49
C ALA A 145 -8.88 11.12 -4.40
N GLY A 146 -7.92 11.48 -5.24
CA GLY A 146 -7.23 10.54 -6.12
C GLY A 146 -6.28 9.58 -5.38
N PHE A 147 -5.92 9.90 -4.14
CA PHE A 147 -4.93 9.16 -3.35
C PHE A 147 -5.32 9.07 -1.88
N VAL A 148 -4.78 8.05 -1.21
CA VAL A 148 -4.89 7.87 0.24
C VAL A 148 -3.50 7.70 0.83
N GLU A 149 -3.14 8.54 1.79
CA GLU A 149 -1.90 8.44 2.57
C GLU A 149 -2.16 7.76 3.91
N PHE A 150 -1.26 6.86 4.28
CA PHE A 150 -1.26 6.14 5.54
C PHE A 150 0.00 6.50 6.32
N ARG A 151 -0.13 6.90 7.58
CA ARG A 151 1.01 7.29 8.45
C ARG A 151 1.06 6.48 9.72
N SER A 152 2.28 6.32 10.21
CA SER A 152 2.64 5.51 11.38
C SER A 152 3.27 6.36 12.48
N PHE A 153 3.17 5.89 13.72
CA PHE A 153 4.02 6.41 14.80
C PHE A 153 5.43 5.80 14.82
N ASP A 154 5.71 4.78 14.01
CA ASP A 154 7.02 4.13 13.94
C ASP A 154 7.97 4.90 13.03
N GLN A 155 8.79 5.79 13.63
CA GLN A 155 9.85 6.55 12.94
C GLN A 155 9.39 7.29 11.67
N GLY A 156 8.14 7.79 11.69
CA GLY A 156 7.58 8.53 10.56
C GLY A 156 7.28 7.66 9.33
N TYR A 157 7.14 6.33 9.48
CA TYR A 157 6.76 5.44 8.39
C TYR A 157 5.43 5.88 7.77
N TYR A 158 5.41 6.05 6.45
CA TYR A 158 4.21 6.40 5.70
C TYR A 158 4.25 5.84 4.28
N SER A 159 3.09 5.73 3.64
CA SER A 159 2.96 5.34 2.23
C SER A 159 1.68 5.93 1.66
N SER A 160 1.74 6.41 0.41
CA SER A 160 0.58 6.87 -0.36
C SER A 160 0.23 5.89 -1.47
N TRP A 161 -1.07 5.69 -1.67
CA TRP A 161 -1.65 4.74 -2.61
C TRP A 161 -2.66 5.47 -3.50
N ASP A 162 -2.79 5.05 -4.77
CA ASP A 162 -3.89 5.49 -5.62
C ASP A 162 -5.24 5.03 -5.05
N ALA A 163 -6.29 5.83 -5.24
CA ALA A 163 -7.62 5.53 -4.74
C ALA A 163 -8.16 4.15 -5.18
N PRO A 164 -7.98 3.68 -6.44
CA PRO A 164 -8.38 2.33 -6.83
C PRO A 164 -7.74 1.21 -6.00
N SER A 165 -6.44 1.32 -5.69
CA SER A 165 -5.75 0.36 -4.82
C SER A 165 -6.16 0.50 -3.36
N ALA A 166 -6.29 1.73 -2.86
CA ALA A 166 -6.65 2.01 -1.47
C ALA A 166 -8.08 1.55 -1.16
N LEU A 167 -9.03 1.77 -2.08
CA LEU A 167 -10.44 1.42 -1.93
C LEU A 167 -10.79 0.01 -2.46
N HIS A 168 -9.77 -0.77 -2.85
CA HIS A 168 -9.95 -2.15 -3.30
C HIS A 168 -10.68 -2.98 -2.21
N PRO A 169 -11.58 -3.92 -2.58
CA PRO A 169 -12.32 -4.75 -1.61
C PRO A 169 -11.45 -5.53 -0.61
N GLN A 170 -10.19 -5.83 -0.98
CA GLN A 170 -9.22 -6.50 -0.11
C GLN A 170 -8.20 -5.54 0.50
N THR A 171 -8.41 -4.22 0.51
CA THR A 171 -7.56 -3.28 1.25
C THR A 171 -8.28 -2.84 2.52
N MET A 172 -7.66 -3.04 3.68
CA MET A 172 -8.31 -2.80 4.97
C MET A 172 -7.36 -2.30 6.06
N LEU A 173 -7.96 -1.72 7.09
CA LEU A 173 -7.34 -1.48 8.39
C LEU A 173 -7.54 -2.70 9.26
N ALA A 174 -6.53 -3.57 9.32
CA ALA A 174 -6.57 -4.78 10.12
C ALA A 174 -6.28 -4.48 11.59
N TYR A 175 -7.13 -4.99 12.46
CA TYR A 175 -6.94 -5.00 13.93
C TYR A 175 -6.82 -6.42 14.50
N GLY A 176 -6.88 -7.44 13.64
CA GLY A 176 -6.63 -8.82 14.03
C GLY A 176 -6.11 -9.70 12.92
N MET A 177 -5.50 -10.81 13.33
CA MET A 177 -4.83 -11.80 12.50
C MET A 177 -5.07 -13.19 13.09
N ASN A 178 -5.36 -14.18 12.25
CA ASN A 178 -5.55 -15.58 12.66
C ASN A 178 -6.57 -15.76 13.80
N GLY A 179 -7.69 -15.04 13.72
CA GLY A 179 -8.78 -15.10 14.69
C GLY A 179 -8.50 -14.38 16.03
N ALA A 180 -7.31 -13.79 16.21
CA ALA A 180 -6.91 -13.09 17.43
C ALA A 180 -6.67 -11.58 17.17
N PRO A 181 -6.71 -10.74 18.21
CA PRO A 181 -6.21 -9.37 18.11
C PRO A 181 -4.75 -9.31 17.66
N LEU A 182 -4.37 -8.24 16.96
CA LEU A 182 -2.97 -8.06 16.59
C LEU A 182 -2.07 -7.97 17.83
N ILE A 183 -0.90 -8.60 17.74
CA ILE A 183 0.21 -8.39 18.66
C ILE A 183 1.08 -7.21 18.16
N PRO A 184 1.83 -6.54 19.04
CA PRO A 184 2.72 -5.44 18.64
C PRO A 184 3.66 -5.78 17.47
N GLY A 185 4.29 -6.96 17.45
CA GLY A 185 5.18 -7.38 16.36
C GLY A 185 4.52 -7.46 14.96
N HIS A 186 3.19 -7.53 14.91
CA HIS A 186 2.41 -7.51 13.68
C HIS A 186 1.74 -6.15 13.39
N GLY A 187 2.04 -5.11 14.16
CA GLY A 187 1.53 -3.76 13.90
C GLY A 187 0.33 -3.35 14.75
N ALA A 188 0.14 -3.96 15.93
CA ALA A 188 -0.94 -3.55 16.84
C ALA A 188 -0.84 -2.06 17.22
N PRO A 189 -1.97 -1.36 17.43
CA PRO A 189 -3.33 -1.89 17.43
C PRO A 189 -3.97 -1.98 16.04
N LEU A 190 -3.38 -1.32 15.04
CA LEU A 190 -3.96 -1.20 13.70
C LEU A 190 -2.86 -1.11 12.63
N ARG A 191 -3.04 -1.87 11.54
CA ARG A 191 -2.18 -1.80 10.36
C ARG A 191 -2.99 -1.72 9.07
N LEU A 192 -2.36 -1.21 8.02
CA LEU A 192 -2.82 -1.41 6.66
C LEU A 192 -2.52 -2.86 6.24
N TYR A 193 -3.45 -3.48 5.53
CA TYR A 193 -3.24 -4.78 4.92
C TYR A 193 -3.97 -4.88 3.59
N SER A 194 -3.35 -5.53 2.60
CA SER A 194 -3.95 -5.72 1.29
C SER A 194 -3.42 -6.96 0.57
N GLY A 195 -4.22 -7.50 -0.34
CA GLY A 195 -3.77 -8.55 -1.28
C GLY A 195 -3.23 -8.04 -2.60
N VAL A 196 -3.27 -6.73 -2.85
CA VAL A 196 -2.92 -6.16 -4.16
C VAL A 196 -1.63 -5.36 -4.17
N LYS A 197 -0.88 -5.34 -3.06
CA LYS A 197 0.39 -4.62 -2.92
C LYS A 197 1.43 -5.46 -2.20
N LEU A 198 2.71 -5.14 -2.41
CA LEU A 198 3.83 -5.73 -1.67
C LEU A 198 3.86 -5.29 -0.20
N GLY A 199 4.51 -6.11 0.63
CA GLY A 199 4.49 -5.96 2.10
C GLY A 199 5.03 -4.65 2.66
N TYR A 200 5.95 -3.97 1.96
CA TYR A 200 6.50 -2.68 2.39
C TYR A 200 5.56 -1.49 2.12
N LYS A 201 4.48 -1.68 1.34
CA LYS A 201 3.43 -0.66 1.18
C LYS A 201 2.44 -0.67 2.34
N MET A 202 2.37 -1.80 3.07
CA MET A 202 1.40 -2.06 4.13
C MET A 202 1.87 -1.48 5.47
N VAL A 203 1.59 -0.20 5.68
CA VAL A 203 1.99 0.57 6.87
C VAL A 203 1.46 -0.07 8.17
N LYS A 204 2.35 -0.30 9.14
CA LYS A 204 2.01 -0.78 10.49
C LYS A 204 1.88 0.40 11.46
N TYR A 205 1.23 0.19 12.60
CA TYR A 205 1.15 1.17 13.69
C TYR A 205 0.47 2.48 13.27
N LEU A 206 -0.65 2.36 12.56
CA LEU A 206 -1.31 3.49 11.92
C LEU A 206 -1.74 4.56 12.93
N THR A 207 -1.52 5.81 12.57
CA THR A 207 -1.99 7.00 13.30
C THR A 207 -2.85 7.90 12.44
N THR A 208 -2.69 7.85 11.12
CA THR A 208 -3.42 8.75 10.22
C THR A 208 -3.76 8.08 8.90
N VAL A 209 -4.99 8.33 8.42
CA VAL A 209 -5.43 8.12 7.04
C VAL A 209 -5.82 9.47 6.44
N ARG A 210 -5.21 9.87 5.33
CA ARG A 210 -5.52 11.13 4.65
C ARG A 210 -6.01 10.89 3.24
N PHE A 211 -7.16 11.46 2.90
CA PHE A 211 -7.67 11.48 1.54
C PHE A 211 -7.15 12.72 0.80
N LEU A 212 -6.44 12.54 -0.32
CA LEU A 212 -5.66 13.61 -0.96
C LEU A 212 -5.93 13.66 -2.47
N PRO A 213 -5.83 14.85 -3.10
CA PRO A 213 -5.98 14.99 -4.55
C PRO A 213 -4.76 14.49 -5.33
N GLU A 214 -3.58 14.49 -4.70
CA GLU A 214 -2.29 14.16 -5.29
C GLU A 214 -1.49 13.21 -4.38
N ALA A 215 -0.60 12.42 -4.97
CA ALA A 215 0.30 11.54 -4.23
C ALA A 215 1.37 12.34 -3.47
N THR A 216 1.75 11.88 -2.27
CA THR A 216 2.80 12.51 -1.45
C THR A 216 4.13 11.78 -1.52
N GLY A 217 4.13 10.46 -1.70
CA GLY A 217 5.33 9.60 -1.67
C GLY A 217 5.19 8.43 -0.70
N GLY A 218 6.29 8.05 -0.05
CA GLY A 218 6.30 7.03 1.00
C GLY A 218 7.71 6.68 1.46
N THR A 219 7.84 6.16 2.67
CA THR A 219 9.15 5.97 3.31
C THR A 219 10.12 5.09 2.53
N TRP A 220 9.63 4.06 1.84
CA TRP A 220 10.48 3.19 1.01
C TRP A 220 10.57 3.74 -0.41
N GLU A 221 9.48 4.29 -0.89
CA GLU A 221 9.33 4.90 -2.21
C GLU A 221 10.32 6.06 -2.38
N ASP A 222 10.48 6.89 -1.35
CA ASP A 222 11.44 8.00 -1.30
C ASP A 222 12.89 7.50 -1.28
N ARG A 223 13.11 6.24 -0.93
CA ARG A 223 14.42 5.55 -0.95
C ARG A 223 14.63 4.73 -2.23
N GLY A 224 13.78 4.92 -3.24
CA GLY A 224 13.93 4.31 -4.56
C GLY A 224 13.16 3.01 -4.76
N TYR A 225 12.28 2.63 -3.84
CA TYR A 225 11.33 1.55 -4.08
C TYR A 225 10.24 2.02 -5.05
N GLU A 226 9.69 1.08 -5.82
CA GLU A 226 8.62 1.32 -6.77
C GLU A 226 7.38 1.94 -6.09
N TRP A 227 6.73 2.93 -6.70
CA TRP A 227 5.57 3.53 -6.02
C TRP A 227 4.33 2.65 -6.11
N PHE A 228 4.05 2.04 -7.28
CA PHE A 228 2.85 1.24 -7.49
C PHE A 228 2.90 -0.12 -6.76
N ALA A 229 3.95 -0.92 -6.97
CA ALA A 229 4.24 -2.13 -6.20
C ALA A 229 3.07 -3.12 -6.08
N GLY A 230 2.39 -3.35 -7.21
CA GLY A 230 1.26 -4.28 -7.32
C GLY A 230 1.70 -5.75 -7.31
N VAL A 231 0.76 -6.63 -6.97
CA VAL A 231 0.90 -8.10 -7.03
C VAL A 231 -0.14 -8.68 -7.96
#